data_AF-A0A415LT03-F1
#
_entry.id   AF-A0A415LT03-F1
#
_cell.length_a   1.000
_cell.length_b   1.000
_cell.length_c   1.000
_cell.angle_alpha   90.00
_cell.angle_beta   90.00
_cell.angle_gamma   90.00
#
_symmetry.space_group_name_H-M   'P 1'
#
loop_
_entity.id
_entity.type
_entity.pdbx_description
1 polymer ?
#
loop_
_entity_poly.entity_id
_entity_poly.type
_entity_poly.pdbx_seq_one_letter_code
_entity_poly.pdbx_strand_id
1 'polypeptide(L)'
;MEPSIYSYSLCIALPLMLFFGFYFLLAPTPEKAIFNNYLRSRRIMGVAILLLAANYSVHFFFGIRFKNADAAILMNLSTYFLCYWLFSSALTTLLDRFYITKRRLRTHICLWILFSILSGIVLLLLPKGGLQTTAMFALAAWLVIYGLFLTRRLLRAYHRVIRIFDDTRAD
;
A
#
# COMPACT_ATOMS: atom_id res chain seq x y z
N MET A 1 2.01 13.27 -22.16
CA MET A 1 3.08 12.31 -21.80
C MET A 1 3.16 11.32 -22.93
N GLU A 2 4.34 11.17 -23.55
CA GLU A 2 4.58 10.20 -24.62
C GLU A 2 4.14 8.78 -24.16
N PRO A 3 3.19 8.11 -24.86
CA PRO A 3 2.72 6.77 -24.50
C PRO A 3 3.85 5.74 -24.38
N SER A 4 4.93 5.98 -25.13
CA SER A 4 6.16 5.19 -25.11
C SER A 4 6.85 5.23 -23.74
N ILE A 5 7.08 6.42 -23.17
CA ILE A 5 7.76 6.59 -21.88
C ILE A 5 7.00 5.90 -20.74
N TYR A 6 5.67 6.01 -20.73
CA TYR A 6 4.83 5.34 -19.73
C TYR A 6 4.94 3.81 -19.84
N SER A 7 4.91 3.27 -21.06
CA SER A 7 5.02 1.83 -21.31
C SER A 7 6.40 1.29 -20.95
N TYR A 8 7.48 2.01 -21.26
CA TYR A 8 8.85 1.65 -20.84
C TYR A 8 8.99 1.65 -19.32
N SER A 9 8.42 2.65 -18.64
CA SER A 9 8.44 2.71 -17.17
C SER A 9 7.73 1.52 -16.54
N LEU A 10 6.57 1.12 -17.07
CA LEU A 10 5.84 -0.07 -16.63
C LEU A 10 6.65 -1.35 -16.90
N CYS A 11 7.27 -1.45 -18.08
CA CYS A 11 8.07 -2.60 -18.48
C CYS A 11 9.27 -2.83 -17.56
N ILE A 12 9.87 -1.77 -17.00
CA ILE A 12 10.97 -1.88 -16.04
C ILE A 12 10.45 -2.12 -14.61
N ALA A 13 9.39 -1.40 -14.21
CA ALA A 13 8.87 -1.48 -12.86
C ALA A 13 8.25 -2.85 -12.53
N LEU A 14 7.56 -3.47 -13.50
CA LEU A 14 6.84 -4.73 -13.30
C LEU A 14 7.77 -5.90 -12.94
N PRO A 15 8.82 -6.22 -13.73
CA PRO A 15 9.78 -7.25 -13.37
C PRO A 15 10.43 -7.00 -12.02
N LEU A 16 10.75 -5.74 -11.71
CA LEU A 16 11.39 -5.39 -10.44
C LEU A 16 10.47 -5.63 -9.24
N MET A 17 9.21 -5.21 -9.33
CA MET A 17 8.22 -5.46 -8.28
C MET A 17 7.92 -6.96 -8.13
N LEU A 18 7.78 -7.70 -9.24
CA LEU A 18 7.59 -9.14 -9.18
C LEU A 18 8.79 -9.83 -8.53
N PHE A 19 10.00 -9.49 -8.97
CA PHE A 19 11.25 -10.02 -8.40
C PHE A 19 11.32 -9.77 -6.89
N PHE A 20 11.22 -8.51 -6.45
CA PHE A 20 11.30 -8.21 -5.01
C PHE A 20 10.13 -8.77 -4.21
N GLY A 21 8.93 -8.76 -4.77
CA GLY A 21 7.74 -9.30 -4.13
C GLY A 21 7.88 -10.80 -3.84
N PHE A 22 8.27 -11.59 -4.85
CA PHE A 22 8.52 -13.02 -4.68
C PHE A 22 9.76 -13.30 -3.85
N TYR A 23 10.83 -12.52 -4.04
CA TYR A 23 12.04 -12.65 -3.24
C TYR A 23 11.74 -12.46 -1.74
N PHE A 24 10.96 -11.45 -1.37
CA PHE A 24 10.59 -11.26 0.03
C PHE A 24 9.72 -12.38 0.60
N LEU A 25 8.93 -13.06 -0.23
CA LEU A 25 8.13 -14.19 0.22
C LEU A 25 8.91 -15.51 0.31
N LEU A 26 9.79 -15.77 -0.66
CA LEU A 26 10.32 -17.11 -0.94
C LEU A 26 11.82 -17.27 -0.64
N ALA A 27 12.60 -16.17 -0.61
CA ALA A 27 14.05 -16.36 -0.50
C ALA A 27 14.42 -16.94 0.88
N PRO A 28 15.44 -17.82 0.95
CA PRO A 28 15.81 -18.54 2.16
C PRO A 28 16.07 -17.61 3.34
N THR A 29 15.69 -18.04 4.54
CA THR A 29 15.92 -17.28 5.76
C THR A 29 16.37 -18.15 6.92
N PRO A 30 17.26 -17.65 7.79
CA PRO A 30 17.59 -18.35 9.02
C PRO A 30 16.36 -18.37 9.94
N GLU A 31 15.77 -19.56 10.13
CA GLU A 31 14.59 -19.77 10.97
C GLU A 31 14.93 -19.74 12.46
N LYS A 32 15.46 -18.61 12.95
CA LYS A 32 15.66 -18.37 14.38
C LYS A 32 14.45 -17.62 14.94
N ALA A 33 13.99 -18.01 16.14
CA ALA A 33 12.86 -17.37 16.81
C ALA A 33 13.02 -15.84 16.99
N ILE A 34 14.26 -15.37 17.10
CA ILE A 34 14.63 -13.95 17.21
C ILE A 34 14.20 -13.15 15.94
N PHE A 35 14.21 -13.77 14.76
CA PHE A 35 13.88 -13.11 13.50
C PHE A 35 12.40 -13.19 13.13
N ASN A 36 11.53 -13.78 13.95
CA ASN A 36 10.13 -13.99 13.58
C ASN A 36 9.39 -12.68 13.19
N ASN A 37 9.69 -11.57 13.87
CA ASN A 37 9.14 -10.25 13.54
C ASN A 37 9.61 -9.78 12.16
N TYR A 38 10.91 -9.93 11.89
CA TYR A 38 11.51 -9.61 10.60
C TYR A 38 10.90 -10.47 9.48
N LEU A 39 10.77 -11.79 9.67
CA LEU A 39 10.16 -12.69 8.70
C LEU A 39 8.72 -12.32 8.38
N ARG A 40 7.93 -12.00 9.41
CA ARG A 40 6.55 -11.57 9.26
C ARG A 40 6.44 -10.23 8.52
N SER A 41 7.24 -9.25 8.93
CA SER A 41 7.32 -7.94 8.28
C SER A 41 7.69 -8.08 6.80
N ARG A 42 8.74 -8.84 6.51
CA ARG A 42 9.22 -9.13 5.16
C ARG A 42 8.12 -9.75 4.28
N ARG A 43 7.39 -10.74 4.78
CA ARG A 43 6.29 -11.37 4.03
C ARG A 43 5.17 -10.36 3.69
N ILE A 44 4.78 -9.52 4.64
CA ILE A 44 3.74 -8.49 4.41
C ILE A 44 4.21 -7.46 3.39
N MET A 45 5.49 -7.06 3.47
CA MET A 45 6.10 -6.17 2.48
C MET A 45 6.10 -6.82 1.08
N GLY A 46 6.44 -8.11 0.97
CA GLY A 46 6.32 -8.86 -0.28
C GLY A 46 4.91 -8.85 -0.86
N VAL A 47 3.88 -9.11 -0.03
CA VAL A 47 2.47 -9.02 -0.44
C VAL A 47 2.10 -7.62 -0.92
N ALA A 48 2.57 -6.57 -0.25
CA ALA A 48 2.31 -5.18 -0.66
C ALA A 48 2.90 -4.87 -2.04
N ILE A 49 4.13 -5.33 -2.29
CA ILE A 49 4.80 -5.14 -3.59
C ILE A 49 4.10 -5.95 -4.68
N LEU A 50 3.69 -7.19 -4.41
CA LEU A 50 2.93 -7.98 -5.38
C LEU A 50 1.55 -7.39 -5.67
N LEU A 51 0.89 -6.75 -4.70
CA LEU A 51 -0.35 -6.02 -4.92
C LEU A 51 -0.13 -4.82 -5.86
N LEU A 52 0.97 -4.08 -5.71
CA LEU A 52 1.36 -3.03 -6.66
C LEU A 52 1.66 -3.61 -8.04
N ALA A 53 2.37 -4.73 -8.11
CA ALA A 53 2.68 -5.42 -9.36
C ALA A 53 1.40 -5.85 -10.10
N ALA A 54 0.41 -6.38 -9.38
CA ALA A 54 -0.89 -6.76 -9.94
C ALA A 54 -1.61 -5.54 -10.52
N ASN A 55 -1.67 -4.44 -9.78
CA ASN A 55 -2.26 -3.19 -10.25
C ASN A 55 -1.54 -2.65 -11.50
N TYR A 56 -0.20 -2.63 -11.50
CA TYR A 56 0.58 -2.18 -12.65
C TYR A 56 0.47 -3.12 -13.85
N SER A 57 0.24 -4.42 -13.62
CA SER A 57 0.02 -5.41 -14.68
C SER A 57 -1.30 -5.09 -15.40
N VAL A 58 -2.34 -4.73 -14.65
CA VAL A 58 -3.61 -4.29 -15.24
C VAL A 58 -3.40 -3.04 -16.12
N HIS A 59 -2.61 -2.07 -15.66
CA HIS A 59 -2.27 -0.89 -16.48
C HIS A 59 -1.50 -1.26 -17.75
N PHE A 60 -0.57 -2.20 -17.66
CA PHE A 60 0.26 -2.65 -18.78
C PHE A 60 -0.53 -3.45 -19.83
N PHE A 61 -1.30 -4.46 -19.41
CA PHE A 61 -2.01 -5.35 -20.33
C PHE A 61 -3.30 -4.74 -20.90
N PHE A 62 -4.06 -3.99 -20.09
CA PHE A 62 -5.36 -3.47 -20.53
C PHE A 62 -5.31 -2.02 -21.01
N GLY A 63 -4.19 -1.31 -20.78
CA GLY A 63 -4.03 0.08 -21.15
C GLY A 63 -5.12 0.97 -20.55
N ILE A 64 -5.60 0.67 -19.33
CA ILE A 64 -6.79 1.32 -18.74
C ILE A 64 -6.65 2.84 -18.75
N ARG A 65 -5.45 3.36 -18.49
CA ARG A 65 -5.16 4.80 -18.54
C ARG A 65 -5.52 5.45 -19.87
N PHE A 66 -5.32 4.76 -20.99
CA PHE A 66 -5.63 5.27 -22.33
C PHE A 66 -7.11 5.12 -22.69
N LYS A 67 -7.80 4.14 -22.11
CA LYS A 67 -9.24 3.90 -22.33
C LYS A 67 -10.12 4.79 -21.47
N ASN A 68 -9.76 4.92 -20.19
CA ASN A 68 -10.50 5.68 -19.19
C ASN A 68 -9.55 6.13 -18.07
N ALA A 69 -9.12 7.39 -18.15
CA ALA A 69 -8.20 7.97 -17.18
C ALA A 69 -8.78 8.01 -15.75
N ASP A 70 -10.08 8.26 -15.61
CA ASP A 70 -10.73 8.36 -14.30
C ASP A 70 -10.78 7.00 -13.61
N ALA A 71 -11.09 5.95 -14.36
CA ALA A 71 -11.04 4.57 -13.87
C ALA A 71 -9.62 4.17 -13.45
N ALA A 72 -8.61 4.54 -14.25
CA ALA A 72 -7.20 4.28 -13.95
C ALA A 72 -6.76 4.98 -12.65
N ILE A 73 -7.20 6.22 -12.42
CA ILE A 73 -6.93 6.99 -11.21
C ILE A 73 -7.58 6.32 -10.00
N LEU A 74 -8.89 6.04 -10.05
CA LEU A 74 -9.63 5.46 -8.92
C LEU A 74 -9.12 4.06 -8.55
N MET A 75 -8.76 3.23 -9.54
CA MET A 75 -8.12 1.94 -9.31
C MET A 75 -6.77 2.07 -8.59
N ASN A 76 -5.95 3.06 -8.97
CA ASN A 76 -4.70 3.36 -8.27
C ASN A 76 -4.94 3.84 -6.84
N LEU A 77 -5.91 4.74 -6.62
CA LEU A 77 -6.23 5.21 -5.26
C LEU A 77 -6.64 4.06 -4.34
N SER A 78 -7.51 3.15 -4.82
CA SER A 78 -7.92 1.98 -4.04
C SER A 78 -6.75 1.04 -3.74
N THR A 79 -5.89 0.78 -4.73
CA THR A 79 -4.69 -0.04 -4.54
C THR A 79 -3.73 0.60 -3.53
N TYR A 80 -3.50 1.92 -3.63
CA TYR A 80 -2.62 2.65 -2.71
C TYR A 80 -3.16 2.66 -1.29
N PHE A 81 -4.48 2.68 -1.11
CA PHE A 81 -5.09 2.56 0.21
C PHE A 81 -4.65 1.27 0.92
N LEU A 82 -4.75 0.13 0.22
CA LEU A 82 -4.26 -1.15 0.75
C LEU A 82 -2.74 -1.15 0.93
N CYS A 83 -1.99 -0.63 -0.04
CA CYS A 83 -0.53 -0.63 0.01
C CYS A 83 0.00 0.19 1.19
N TYR A 84 -0.53 1.40 1.42
CA TYR A 84 -0.17 2.22 2.58
C TYR A 84 -0.37 1.47 3.89
N TRP A 85 -1.49 0.77 3.99
CA TRP A 85 -1.78 -0.05 5.15
C TRP A 85 -0.81 -1.24 5.30
N LEU A 86 -0.55 -1.98 4.22
CA LEU A 86 0.34 -3.14 4.26
C LEU A 86 1.79 -2.73 4.55
N PHE A 87 2.31 -1.70 3.91
CA PHE A 87 3.65 -1.16 4.19
C PHE A 87 3.76 -0.64 5.62
N SER A 88 2.78 0.15 6.10
CA SER A 88 2.76 0.62 7.48
C SER A 88 2.71 -0.55 8.48
N SER A 89 1.93 -1.59 8.18
CA SER A 89 1.84 -2.80 9.00
C SER A 89 3.13 -3.60 9.00
N ALA A 90 3.79 -3.74 7.84
CA ALA A 90 5.09 -4.41 7.73
C ALA A 90 6.13 -3.69 8.58
N LEU A 91 6.28 -2.37 8.42
CA LEU A 91 7.26 -1.58 9.17
C LEU A 91 6.98 -1.58 10.68
N THR A 92 5.72 -1.49 11.08
CA THR A 92 5.41 -1.51 12.51
C THR A 92 5.60 -2.91 13.13
N THR A 93 5.35 -3.98 12.37
CA THR A 93 5.59 -5.36 12.84
C THR A 93 7.08 -5.66 13.02
N LEU A 94 7.94 -4.98 12.26
CA LEU A 94 9.39 -5.06 12.45
C LEU A 94 9.81 -4.53 13.83
N LEU A 95 9.12 -3.49 14.31
CA LEU A 95 9.40 -2.80 15.58
C LEU A 95 8.69 -3.43 16.78
N ASP A 96 7.45 -3.91 16.61
CA ASP A 96 6.62 -4.45 17.69
C ASP A 96 5.90 -5.75 17.27
N ARG A 97 6.14 -6.82 18.03
CA ARG A 97 5.59 -8.17 17.82
C ARG A 97 4.06 -8.22 17.88
N PHE A 98 3.42 -7.37 18.68
CA PHE A 98 1.97 -7.45 18.94
C PHE A 98 1.12 -6.51 18.08
N TYR A 99 1.73 -5.82 17.12
CA TYR A 99 1.05 -4.76 16.37
C TYR A 99 -0.11 -5.25 15.49
N ILE A 100 0.02 -6.43 14.86
CA ILE A 100 -1.03 -6.98 13.98
C ILE A 100 -2.07 -7.72 14.81
N THR A 101 -3.15 -7.00 15.12
CA THR A 101 -4.36 -7.56 15.74
C THR A 101 -5.42 -7.85 14.68
N LYS A 102 -6.15 -8.98 14.80
CA LYS A 102 -7.29 -9.33 13.93
C LYS A 102 -8.32 -8.20 13.80
N ARG A 103 -8.55 -7.43 14.88
CA ARG A 103 -9.47 -6.28 14.89
C ARG A 103 -9.04 -5.18 13.92
N ARG A 104 -7.75 -4.84 13.90
CA ARG A 104 -7.20 -3.80 13.00
C ARG A 104 -7.25 -4.24 11.54
N LEU A 105 -6.92 -5.51 11.27
CA LEU A 105 -7.06 -6.10 9.94
C LEU A 105 -8.49 -5.92 9.41
N ARG A 106 -9.50 -6.27 10.20
CA ARG A 106 -10.91 -6.06 9.83
C ARG A 106 -11.23 -4.59 9.57
N THR A 107 -10.80 -3.67 10.44
CA THR A 107 -11.05 -2.24 10.26
C THR A 107 -10.48 -1.71 8.94
N HIS A 108 -9.22 -2.03 8.62
CA HIS A 108 -8.59 -1.56 7.39
C HIS A 108 -9.18 -2.18 6.14
N ILE A 109 -9.57 -3.46 6.18
CA ILE A 109 -10.31 -4.11 5.09
C ILE A 109 -11.69 -3.48 4.91
N CYS A 110 -12.45 -3.24 5.98
CA CYS A 110 -13.74 -2.56 5.91
C CYS A 110 -13.61 -1.15 5.31
N LEU A 111 -12.62 -0.38 5.76
CA LEU A 111 -12.34 0.95 5.21
C LEU A 111 -11.97 0.91 3.73
N TRP A 112 -11.15 -0.06 3.33
CA TRP A 112 -10.77 -0.25 1.93
C TRP A 112 -11.96 -0.65 1.05
N ILE A 113 -12.82 -1.56 1.52
CA ILE A 113 -14.05 -1.95 0.81
C ILE A 113 -14.95 -0.74 0.65
N LEU A 114 -15.17 0.03 1.72
CA LEU A 114 -15.95 1.26 1.67
C LEU A 114 -15.38 2.26 0.66
N PHE A 115 -14.07 2.50 0.71
CA PHE A 115 -13.37 3.38 -0.22
C PHE A 115 -13.50 2.92 -1.68
N SER A 116 -13.43 1.60 -1.92
CA SER A 116 -13.54 1.01 -3.25
C SER A 116 -14.96 1.08 -3.80
N ILE A 117 -15.98 0.84 -2.95
CA ILE A 117 -17.39 1.02 -3.32
C ILE A 117 -17.66 2.49 -3.68
N LEU A 118 -17.21 3.43 -2.84
CA LEU A 118 -17.35 4.86 -3.13
C LEU A 118 -16.65 5.25 -4.42
N SER A 119 -15.45 4.72 -4.68
CA SER A 119 -14.73 4.93 -5.94
C SER A 119 -15.53 4.40 -7.13
N GLY A 120 -16.12 3.20 -7.02
CA GLY A 120 -17.01 2.63 -8.04
C GLY A 120 -18.26 3.48 -8.27
N ILE A 121 -18.86 4.01 -7.20
CA ILE A 121 -20.00 4.93 -7.30
C ILE A 121 -19.62 6.20 -8.06
N VAL A 122 -18.48 6.80 -7.72
CA VAL A 122 -17.97 8.00 -8.41
C VAL A 122 -17.69 7.74 -9.89
N LEU A 123 -17.30 6.52 -10.25
CA LEU A 123 -17.04 6.17 -11.64
C LEU A 123 -18.33 5.90 -12.44
N LEU A 124 -19.32 5.22 -11.83
CA LEU A 124 -20.48 4.68 -12.53
C LEU A 124 -21.73 5.57 -12.45
N LEU A 125 -21.94 6.27 -11.34
CA LEU A 125 -23.19 7.02 -11.06
C LEU A 125 -23.04 8.53 -11.32
N LEU A 126 -21.82 9.07 -11.24
CA LEU A 126 -21.59 10.50 -11.43
C LEU A 126 -21.35 10.83 -12.91
N PRO A 127 -22.00 11.87 -13.46
CA PRO A 127 -21.79 12.29 -14.83
C PRO A 127 -20.38 12.84 -15.00
N LYS A 128 -19.78 12.56 -16.16
CA LYS A 128 -18.47 13.11 -16.52
C LYS A 128 -18.53 14.63 -16.52
N GLY A 129 -17.64 15.26 -15.74
CA GLY A 129 -17.60 16.71 -15.58
C GLY A 129 -17.04 17.14 -14.23
N GLY A 130 -17.27 18.40 -13.87
CA GLY A 130 -16.71 19.00 -12.66
C GLY A 130 -17.04 18.24 -11.38
N LEU A 131 -18.26 17.71 -11.26
CA LEU A 131 -18.71 16.99 -10.06
C LEU A 131 -17.92 15.70 -9.82
N GLN A 132 -17.67 14.92 -10.88
CA GLN A 132 -16.85 13.70 -10.80
C GLN A 132 -15.41 14.04 -10.41
N THR A 133 -14.83 15.06 -11.03
CA THR A 133 -13.48 15.55 -10.73
C THR A 133 -13.36 15.98 -9.26
N THR A 134 -14.30 16.75 -8.74
CA THR A 134 -14.33 17.16 -7.32
C THR A 134 -14.44 15.96 -6.39
N ALA A 135 -15.27 14.98 -6.71
CA ALA A 135 -15.38 13.75 -5.93
C ALA A 135 -14.08 12.93 -5.93
N MET A 136 -13.38 12.85 -7.08
CA MET A 136 -12.07 12.21 -7.16
C MET A 136 -11.01 12.93 -6.31
N PHE A 137 -11.01 14.27 -6.30
CA PHE A 137 -10.15 15.05 -5.40
C PHE A 137 -10.47 14.78 -3.92
N ALA A 138 -11.75 14.66 -3.56
CA ALA A 138 -12.14 14.32 -2.19
C ALA A 138 -11.64 12.92 -1.78
N LEU A 139 -11.74 11.93 -2.67
CA LEU A 139 -11.20 10.58 -2.43
C LEU A 139 -9.66 10.60 -2.33
N ALA A 140 -8.99 11.39 -3.16
CA ALA A 140 -7.54 11.58 -3.06
C ALA A 140 -7.14 12.22 -1.73
N ALA A 141 -7.85 13.26 -1.30
CA ALA A 141 -7.61 13.92 -0.02
C ALA A 141 -7.82 12.95 1.16
N TRP A 142 -8.87 12.12 1.11
CA TRP A 142 -9.08 11.08 2.12
C TRP A 142 -7.88 10.12 2.15
N LEU A 143 -7.42 9.61 1.01
CA LEU A 143 -6.25 8.73 0.94
C LEU A 143 -5.00 9.39 1.55
N VAL A 144 -4.76 10.68 1.27
CA VAL A 144 -3.63 11.43 1.84
C VAL A 144 -3.75 11.54 3.36
N ILE A 145 -4.92 11.93 3.87
CA ILE A 145 -5.17 12.03 5.33
C ILE A 145 -4.94 10.67 6.00
N TYR A 146 -5.43 9.60 5.39
CA TYR A 146 -5.23 8.24 5.87
C TYR A 146 -3.75 7.83 5.88
N GLY A 147 -3.01 8.14 4.82
CA GLY A 147 -1.56 7.92 4.76
C GLY A 147 -0.80 8.69 5.84
N LEU A 148 -1.11 9.98 6.03
CA LEU A 148 -0.51 10.80 7.10
C LEU A 148 -0.79 10.25 8.49
N PHE A 149 -2.01 9.76 8.73
CA PHE A 149 -2.37 9.11 9.98
C PHE A 149 -1.52 7.85 10.24
N LEU A 150 -1.38 6.98 9.23
CA LEU A 150 -0.54 5.78 9.32
C LEU A 150 0.94 6.12 9.57
N THR A 151 1.48 7.11 8.87
CA THR A 151 2.87 7.55 9.03
C THR A 151 3.13 8.13 10.42
N ARG A 152 2.25 9.01 10.92
CA ARG A 152 2.38 9.55 12.28
C ARG A 152 2.38 8.45 13.33
N ARG A 153 1.54 7.43 13.15
CA ARG A 153 1.48 6.28 14.06
C ARG A 153 2.78 5.47 14.01
N LEU A 154 3.28 5.18 12.81
CA LEU A 154 4.54 4.47 12.61
C LEU A 154 5.71 5.21 13.27
N LEU A 155 5.84 6.51 13.05
CA LEU A 155 6.89 7.34 13.65
C LEU A 155 6.82 7.35 15.18
N ARG A 156 5.62 7.38 15.77
CA ARG A 156 5.46 7.27 17.22
C ARG A 156 5.90 5.90 17.74
N ALA A 157 5.60 4.82 17.03
CA ALA A 157 6.05 3.48 17.40
C ALA A 157 7.58 3.38 17.33
N TYR A 158 8.17 3.92 16.27
CA TYR A 158 9.62 3.99 16.08
C TYR A 158 10.32 4.77 17.21
N HIS A 159 9.88 5.99 17.50
CA HIS A 159 10.46 6.80 18.57
C HIS A 159 10.30 6.16 19.95
N ARG A 160 9.20 5.44 20.22
CA ARG A 160 9.02 4.69 21.46
C ARG A 160 10.10 3.61 21.61
N VAL A 161 10.36 2.86 20.54
CA VAL A 161 11.36 1.78 20.55
C VAL A 161 12.77 2.34 20.75
N ILE A 162 13.12 3.43 20.06
CA ILE A 162 14.42 4.11 20.26
C ILE A 162 14.63 4.51 21.71
N ARG A 163 13.63 5.17 22.32
CA ARG A 163 13.74 5.62 23.70
C ARG A 163 14.05 4.47 24.66
N ILE A 164 13.37 3.32 24.50
CA ILE A 164 13.61 2.13 25.33
C ILE A 164 15.05 1.62 25.14
N PHE A 165 15.57 1.64 23.91
CA PHE A 165 16.95 1.24 23.63
C PHE A 165 17.97 2.19 24.27
N ASP A 166 17.71 3.49 24.23
CA ASP A 166 18.59 4.50 24.85
C ASP A 166 18.61 4.34 26.38
N ASP A 167 17.44 4.15 27.00
CA ASP A 167 17.31 3.91 28.44
C ASP A 167 18.06 2.63 28.87
N THR A 168 18.01 1.56 28.06
CA THR A 168 18.69 0.27 28.37
C THR A 168 20.22 0.34 28.23
N ARG A 169 20.76 1.33 27.51
CA ARG A 169 22.22 1.51 27.34
C ARG A 169 22.85 2.43 28.39
N ALA A 170 22.02 3.18 29.11
CA ALA A 170 22.45 4.11 30.14
C ALA A 170 22.62 3.45 31.52
N ASP A 171 22.07 2.23 31.70
CA ASP A 171 22.28 1.33 32.85
C ASP A 171 23.47 0.39 32.63
#